data_AF-A0A3B8ZAB3-F1
#
_entry.id   AF-A0A3B8ZAB3-F1
#
_cell.length_a   1.000
_cell.length_b   1.000
_cell.length_c   1.000
_cell.angle_alpha   90.00
_cell.angle_beta   90.00
_cell.angle_gamma   90.00
#
_symmetry.space_group_name_H-M   'P 1'
#
loop_
_entity.id
_entity.type
_entity.pdbx_description
1 polymer ?
#
loop_
_entity_poly.entity_id
_entity_poly.type
_entity_poly.pdbx_seq_one_letter_code
_entity_poly.pdbx_strand_id
1 'polypeptide(L)'
;MGPRNWIANDGVQTRLLPSLIIKNPTADSWQNVNMSINEQFYYYHHQPLQSGEELVVPLKFFHTKGNQNFPPENQPLNKLMVFAQIPSGARAIAEFESHQIPGLGTEPAHNDGSANSDSSQPQ
;
A
#
# COMPACT_ATOMS: atom_id res chain seq x y z
N MET A 1 16.47 21.40 0.64
CA MET A 1 15.18 21.05 -0.01
C MET A 1 14.30 20.47 1.09
N GLY A 2 13.34 21.23 1.61
CA GLY A 2 12.46 20.78 2.70
C GLY A 2 11.36 19.82 2.18
N PRO A 3 10.71 19.05 3.06
CA PRO A 3 9.60 18.17 2.68
C PRO A 3 8.41 19.01 2.17
N ARG A 4 7.82 18.59 1.05
CA ARG A 4 6.59 19.18 0.51
C ARG A 4 5.42 18.86 1.44
N ASN A 5 4.96 19.84 2.20
CA ASN A 5 3.71 19.77 2.95
C ASN A 5 2.53 19.73 1.96
N TRP A 6 1.75 18.65 1.99
CA TRP A 6 0.58 18.42 1.14
C TRP A 6 -0.74 18.88 1.80
N ILE A 7 -0.73 20.01 2.53
CA ILE A 7 -1.99 20.56 3.05
C ILE A 7 -2.69 21.30 1.91
N ALA A 8 -3.53 20.58 1.17
CA ALA A 8 -4.51 21.19 0.27
C ALA A 8 -5.69 21.68 1.12
N ASN A 9 -5.68 22.97 1.44
CA ASN A 9 -6.93 23.70 1.69
C ASN A 9 -7.55 24.01 0.34
N ASP A 10 -8.83 23.65 0.18
CA ASP A 10 -9.88 24.31 -0.65
C ASP A 10 -10.90 23.28 -1.14
N GLY A 11 -11.90 22.93 -0.33
CA GLY A 11 -13.20 22.37 -0.73
C GLY A 11 -13.24 21.01 -1.49
N VAL A 12 -12.10 20.48 -1.92
CA VAL A 12 -11.96 19.14 -2.47
C VAL A 12 -11.92 18.18 -1.30
N GLN A 13 -12.87 17.25 -1.22
CA GLN A 13 -12.74 16.13 -0.28
C GLN A 13 -11.52 15.29 -0.67
N THR A 14 -10.36 15.61 -0.11
CA THR A 14 -9.14 14.84 -0.22
C THR A 14 -9.32 13.55 0.58
N ARG A 15 -9.91 12.53 -0.06
CA ARG A 15 -10.03 11.20 0.55
C ARG A 15 -8.66 10.52 0.49
N LEU A 16 -8.12 10.17 1.66
CA LEU A 16 -6.98 9.27 1.76
C LEU A 16 -7.35 7.91 1.18
N LEU A 17 -6.54 7.39 0.27
CA LEU A 17 -6.74 6.09 -0.35
C LEU A 17 -5.66 5.12 0.13
N PRO A 18 -6.03 3.97 0.72
CA PRO A 18 -5.10 2.88 0.95
C PRO A 18 -4.37 2.54 -0.35
N SER A 19 -3.05 2.56 -0.32
CA SER A 19 -2.20 2.42 -1.52
C SER A 19 -0.96 1.59 -1.21
N LEU A 20 -0.51 0.83 -2.20
CA LEU A 20 0.83 0.23 -2.19
C LEU A 20 1.81 1.19 -2.82
N ILE A 21 3.01 1.27 -2.25
CA ILE A 21 4.13 1.99 -2.83
C ILE A 21 5.21 0.96 -3.12
N ILE A 22 5.60 0.84 -4.39
CA ILE A 22 6.70 -0.02 -4.82
C ILE A 22 7.79 0.87 -5.36
N LYS A 23 9.02 0.63 -4.89
CA LYS A 23 10.21 1.30 -5.40
C LYS A 23 11.06 0.30 -6.15
N ASN A 24 11.61 0.69 -7.29
CA ASN A 24 12.71 -0.06 -7.92
C ASN A 24 14.05 0.39 -7.29
N PRO A 25 14.70 -0.44 -6.45
CA PRO A 25 15.97 -0.07 -5.84
C PRO A 25 17.19 -0.38 -6.73
N THR A 26 16.99 -0.94 -7.92
CA THR A 26 18.06 -1.40 -8.79
C THR A 26 18.51 -0.29 -9.73
N ALA A 27 19.70 -0.45 -10.33
CA ALA A 27 20.24 0.53 -11.27
C ALA A 27 19.51 0.53 -12.63
N ASP A 28 18.81 -0.55 -12.96
CA ASP A 28 18.15 -0.76 -14.24
C ASP A 28 16.63 -0.65 -14.15
N SER A 29 15.96 -0.38 -15.28
CA SER A 29 14.50 -0.36 -15.35
C SER A 29 13.90 -1.77 -15.21
N TRP A 30 12.77 -1.88 -14.53
CA TRP A 30 11.94 -3.08 -14.52
C TRP A 30 10.87 -2.99 -15.61
N GLN A 31 10.69 -4.07 -16.36
CA GLN A 31 9.67 -4.20 -17.38
C GLN A 31 8.51 -5.07 -16.87
N ASN A 32 7.32 -4.93 -17.47
CA ASN A 32 6.18 -5.81 -17.20
C ASN A 32 5.89 -5.98 -15.69
N VAL A 33 5.82 -4.86 -14.95
CA VAL A 33 5.59 -4.89 -13.51
C VAL A 33 4.12 -5.23 -13.23
N ASN A 34 3.91 -6.36 -12.56
CA ASN A 34 2.59 -6.88 -12.23
C ASN A 34 2.52 -7.15 -10.75
N MET A 35 1.35 -6.97 -10.17
CA MET A 35 1.12 -7.28 -8.76
C MET A 35 -0.15 -8.11 -8.61
N SER A 36 -0.17 -8.96 -7.58
CA SER A 36 -1.40 -9.59 -7.10
C SER A 36 -1.59 -9.39 -5.61
N ILE A 37 -2.85 -9.18 -5.21
CA ILE A 37 -3.30 -9.20 -3.83
C ILE A 37 -4.11 -10.48 -3.62
N ASN A 38 -3.75 -11.23 -2.58
CA ASN A 38 -4.39 -12.49 -2.18
C ASN A 38 -4.53 -13.48 -3.34
N GLU A 39 -3.62 -13.40 -4.32
CA GLU A 39 -3.64 -14.20 -5.56
C GLU A 39 -4.92 -14.10 -6.40
N GLN A 40 -5.83 -13.17 -6.06
CA GLN A 40 -7.18 -13.06 -6.62
C GLN A 40 -7.39 -11.75 -7.39
N PHE A 41 -6.75 -10.67 -6.93
CA PHE A 41 -6.88 -9.34 -7.53
C PHE A 41 -5.55 -8.94 -8.12
N TYR A 42 -5.56 -8.35 -9.31
CA TYR A 42 -4.37 -8.10 -10.10
C TYR A 42 -4.29 -6.63 -10.51
N TYR A 43 -3.07 -6.15 -10.65
CA TYR A 43 -2.76 -4.86 -11.24
C TYR A 43 -1.57 -5.01 -12.20
N TYR A 44 -1.66 -4.37 -13.37
CA TYR A 44 -0.62 -4.37 -14.39
C TYR A 44 -0.15 -2.93 -14.63
N HIS A 45 1.15 -2.70 -14.49
CA HIS A 45 1.76 -1.41 -14.83
C HIS A 45 2.34 -1.48 -16.25
N HIS A 46 1.79 -0.67 -17.16
CA HIS A 46 2.13 -0.72 -18.58
C HIS A 46 3.46 -0.07 -18.96
N GLN A 47 4.01 0.78 -18.09
CA GLN A 47 5.28 1.46 -18.36
C GLN A 47 6.42 0.76 -17.65
N PRO A 48 7.66 0.90 -18.14
CA PRO A 48 8.81 0.46 -17.39
C PRO A 48 8.96 1.27 -16.10
N LEU A 49 9.19 0.60 -14.97
CA LEU A 49 9.51 1.27 -13.70
C LEU A 49 11.01 1.58 -13.65
N GLN A 50 11.35 2.87 -13.72
CA GLN A 50 12.74 3.32 -13.82
C GLN A 50 13.52 3.08 -12.53
N SER A 51 14.85 3.15 -12.64
CA SER A 51 15.77 3.10 -11.50
C SER A 51 15.42 4.16 -10.45
N GLY A 52 15.22 3.74 -9.20
CA GLY A 52 14.87 4.61 -8.09
C GLY A 52 13.43 5.14 -8.09
N GLU A 53 12.64 4.86 -9.13
CA GLU A 53 11.26 5.34 -9.26
C GLU A 53 10.32 4.64 -8.26
N GLU A 54 9.36 5.41 -7.76
CA GLU A 54 8.28 4.94 -6.91
C GLU A 54 6.97 4.90 -7.71
N LEU A 55 6.34 3.72 -7.71
CA LEU A 55 5.00 3.49 -8.21
C LEU A 55 4.02 3.45 -7.04
N VAL A 56 3.08 4.38 -7.02
CA VAL A 56 1.99 4.43 -6.04
C VAL A 56 0.71 3.88 -6.66
N VAL A 57 0.16 2.83 -6.07
CA VAL A 57 -1.04 2.13 -6.58
C VAL A 57 -2.11 2.09 -5.51
N PRO A 58 -3.21 2.85 -5.66
CA PRO A 58 -4.39 2.69 -4.84
C PRO A 58 -4.91 1.25 -4.88
N LEU A 59 -5.17 0.67 -3.70
CA LEU A 59 -5.62 -0.73 -3.58
C LEU A 59 -6.90 -1.01 -4.39
N LYS A 60 -7.77 -0.01 -4.52
CA LYS A 60 -9.01 -0.09 -5.31
C LYS A 60 -8.83 -0.32 -6.82
N PHE A 61 -7.61 -0.20 -7.35
CA PHE A 61 -7.30 -0.44 -8.77
C PHE A 61 -6.93 -1.90 -9.07
N PHE A 62 -6.68 -2.69 -8.02
CA PHE A 62 -6.57 -4.13 -8.17
C PHE A 62 -7.95 -4.71 -8.47
N HIS A 63 -8.04 -5.61 -9.43
CA HIS A 63 -9.31 -6.20 -9.83
C HIS A 63 -9.16 -7.69 -10.12
N THR A 64 -10.26 -8.44 -9.94
CA THR A 64 -10.33 -9.83 -10.39
C THR A 64 -10.38 -9.90 -11.91
N LYS A 65 -10.18 -11.09 -12.49
CA LYS A 65 -10.41 -11.32 -13.93
C LYS A 65 -11.83 -10.97 -14.39
N GLY A 66 -12.81 -11.01 -13.48
CA GLY A 66 -14.20 -10.59 -13.71
C GLY A 66 -14.46 -9.10 -13.50
N ASN A 67 -13.40 -8.28 -13.42
CA ASN A 67 -13.46 -6.82 -13.27
C ASN A 67 -14.11 -6.33 -11.95
N GLN A 68 -14.05 -7.15 -10.90
CA GLN A 68 -14.45 -6.73 -9.56
C GLN A 68 -13.23 -6.13 -8.85
N ASN A 69 -13.34 -4.88 -8.40
CA ASN A 69 -12.26 -4.19 -7.70
C ASN A 69 -12.05 -4.77 -6.29
N PHE A 70 -10.82 -4.73 -5.81
CA PHE A 70 -10.48 -5.08 -4.45
C PHE A 70 -11.15 -4.09 -3.48
N PRO A 71 -11.91 -4.57 -2.48
CA PRO A 71 -12.57 -3.73 -1.49
C PRO A 71 -11.70 -3.60 -0.22
N PRO A 72 -10.79 -2.61 -0.13
CA PRO A 72 -9.80 -2.54 0.96
C PRO A 72 -10.41 -2.39 2.36
N GLU A 73 -11.64 -1.90 2.47
CA GLU A 73 -12.35 -1.74 3.74
C GLU A 73 -12.93 -3.07 4.28
N ASN A 74 -13.17 -4.04 3.38
CA ASN A 74 -13.91 -5.26 3.70
C ASN A 74 -13.08 -6.53 3.53
N GLN A 75 -11.93 -6.43 2.86
CA GLN A 75 -11.05 -7.56 2.60
C GLN A 75 -9.62 -7.19 2.98
N PRO A 76 -8.97 -7.95 3.89
CA PRO A 76 -7.60 -7.69 4.27
C PRO A 76 -6.62 -8.05 3.14
N LEU A 77 -5.50 -7.32 3.07
CA LEU A 77 -4.36 -7.71 2.25
C LEU A 77 -3.53 -8.70 3.07
N ASN A 78 -3.67 -9.99 2.76
CA ASN A 78 -2.97 -11.08 3.44
C ASN A 78 -1.66 -11.44 2.72
N LYS A 79 -1.68 -11.40 1.39
CA LYS A 79 -0.52 -11.73 0.55
C LYS A 79 -0.38 -10.74 -0.60
N LEU A 80 0.83 -10.26 -0.84
CA LEU A 80 1.23 -9.47 -2.00
C LEU A 80 2.28 -10.24 -2.79
N MET A 81 2.05 -10.39 -4.09
CA MET A 81 3.10 -10.83 -5.02
C MET A 81 3.43 -9.70 -5.98
N VAL A 82 4.71 -9.48 -6.21
CA VAL A 82 5.24 -8.53 -7.20
C VAL A 82 6.04 -9.31 -8.23
N PHE A 83 5.75 -9.08 -9.49
CA PHE A 83 6.45 -9.65 -10.62
C PHE A 83 7.05 -8.54 -11.45
N ALA A 84 8.28 -8.75 -11.92
CA ALA A 84 8.94 -7.85 -12.85
C ALA A 84 9.83 -8.65 -13.81
N GLN A 85 10.04 -8.13 -15.00
CA GLN A 85 11.08 -8.59 -15.90
C GLN A 85 12.33 -7.71 -15.69
N ILE A 86 13.44 -8.34 -15.32
CA ILE A 86 14.74 -7.68 -15.12
C ILE A 86 15.56 -7.67 -16.43
N PRO A 87 16.68 -6.93 -16.53
CA PRO A 87 17.41 -6.74 -17.80
C PRO A 87 17.87 -8.01 -18.50
N SER A 88 18.11 -9.10 -17.76
CA SER A 88 18.43 -10.41 -18.33
C SER A 88 17.26 -11.05 -19.11
N GLY A 89 16.08 -10.44 -19.07
CA GLY A 89 14.82 -11.00 -19.58
C GLY A 89 14.15 -11.99 -18.64
N ALA A 90 14.81 -12.37 -17.54
CA ALA A 90 14.24 -13.26 -16.53
C ALA A 90 13.10 -12.57 -15.75
N ARG A 91 12.18 -13.38 -15.22
CA ARG A 91 11.12 -12.92 -14.32
C ARG A 91 11.60 -12.98 -12.87
N ALA A 92 11.70 -11.83 -12.23
CA ALA A 92 11.85 -11.71 -10.80
C ALA A 92 10.47 -11.79 -10.11
N ILE A 93 10.44 -12.41 -8.94
CA ILE A 93 9.22 -12.59 -8.12
C ILE A 93 9.60 -12.23 -6.69
N ALA A 94 8.79 -11.38 -6.06
CA ALA A 94 8.84 -11.10 -4.63
C ALA A 94 7.48 -11.41 -4.01
N GLU A 95 7.49 -12.10 -2.87
CA GLU A 95 6.29 -12.47 -2.12
C GLU A 95 6.37 -11.90 -0.71
N PHE A 96 5.26 -11.32 -0.26
CA PHE A 96 5.12 -10.73 1.06
C PHE A 96 3.81 -11.18 1.69
N GLU A 97 3.89 -11.73 2.89
CA GLU A 97 2.73 -11.94 3.76
C GLU A 97 2.42 -10.65 4.54
N SER A 98 1.19 -10.51 5.05
CA SER A 98 0.70 -9.27 5.69
C SER A 98 1.61 -8.72 6.78
N HIS A 99 2.15 -9.59 7.63
CA HIS A 99 3.06 -9.22 8.72
C HIS A 99 4.40 -8.66 8.24
N GLN A 100 4.75 -8.83 6.97
CA GLN A 100 5.98 -8.34 6.35
C GLN A 100 5.76 -7.00 5.64
N ILE A 101 4.50 -6.53 5.51
CA ILE A 101 4.16 -5.31 4.80
C ILE A 101 3.97 -4.17 5.81
N PRO A 102 4.85 -3.16 5.82
CA PRO A 102 4.74 -2.04 6.75
C PRO A 102 3.39 -1.31 6.60
N GLY A 103 2.78 -0.94 7.73
CA GLY A 103 1.48 -0.25 7.74
C GLY A 103 0.26 -1.17 7.58
N LEU A 104 0.45 -2.48 7.40
CA LEU A 104 -0.60 -3.51 7.36
C LEU A 104 -0.57 -4.44 8.59
N GLY A 105 0.39 -4.25 9.50
CA GLY A 105 0.47 -4.92 10.78
C GLY A 105 -0.51 -4.33 11.79
N THR A 106 -1.18 -5.20 12.54
CA THR A 106 -2.06 -4.87 13.66
C THR A 106 -1.29 -4.16 14.77
N GLU A 107 -1.24 -2.83 14.77
CA GLU A 107 -1.30 -2.12 16.04
C GLU A 107 -2.78 -1.92 16.35
N PRO A 108 -3.36 -2.60 17.37
CA PRO A 108 -4.61 -2.12 17.90
C PRO A 108 -4.36 -0.67 18.30
N ALA A 109 -5.22 0.25 17.83
CA ALA A 109 -5.22 1.61 18.33
C ALA A 109 -5.33 1.52 19.86
N HIS A 110 -4.20 1.71 20.56
CA HIS A 110 -4.20 1.87 22.00
C HIS A 110 -4.91 3.20 22.24
N ASN A 111 -6.22 3.11 22.41
CA ASN A 111 -7.03 4.18 22.93
C ASN A 111 -6.67 4.24 24.41
N ASP A 112 -5.56 4.92 24.73
CA ASP A 112 -5.21 5.30 26.09
C ASP A 112 -6.23 6.33 26.54
N GLY A 113 -7.43 5.82 26.85
CA GLY A 113 -8.41 6.47 27.68
C GLY A 113 -7.74 6.70 29.02
N SER A 114 -7.08 7.84 29.14
CA SER A 114 -6.70 8.44 30.40
C SER A 114 -8.00 8.72 31.15
N ALA A 115 -8.49 7.70 31.86
CA ALA A 115 -9.49 7.88 32.88
C ALA A 115 -8.85 8.76 33.96
N ASN A 116 -9.15 10.07 33.90
CA ASN A 116 -8.88 11.00 34.97
C ASN A 116 -9.40 10.37 36.28
N SER A 117 -8.46 10.01 37.15
CA SER A 117 -8.74 9.64 38.52
C SER A 117 -9.03 10.93 39.26
N ASP A 118 -10.27 11.40 39.20
CA ASP A 118 -10.74 12.48 40.06
C ASP A 118 -11.22 11.87 41.39
N SER A 119 -10.28 11.82 42.33
CA SER A 119 -10.52 11.46 43.73
C SER A 119 -11.29 12.58 44.41
N SER A 120 -12.61 12.60 44.27
CA SER A 120 -13.49 13.39 45.12
C SER A 120 -13.97 12.56 46.31
N GLN A 121 -13.32 12.75 47.47
CA GLN A 121 -13.86 12.34 48.78
C GLN A 121 -15.10 13.20 49.13
N PRO A 122 -16.19 12.61 49.64
CA PRO A 122 -17.18 13.36 50.39
C PRO A 122 -17.01 13.16 51.91
N GLN A 123 -17.04 14.32 52.59
CA GLN A 123 -17.41 14.64 53.97
C GLN A 123 -16.70 13.96 55.15
#